data_AF-A0AAE3AJW5-F1
#
_entry.id   AF-A0AAE3AJW5-F1
#
_cell.length_a   1.000
_cell.length_b   1.000
_cell.length_c   1.000
_cell.angle_alpha   90.00
_cell.angle_beta   90.00
_cell.angle_gamma   90.00
#
_symmetry.space_group_name_H-M   'P 1'
#
loop_
_entity.id
_entity.type
_entity.pdbx_description
1 polymer ?
#
loop_
_entity_poly.entity_id
_entity_poly.type
_entity_poly.pdbx_seq_one_letter_code
_entity_poly.pdbx_strand_id
1 'polypeptide(L)'
;MKAMYGVVLLCTEGMAICEDDWEDLWCAEMPEEFVTEGDGIEIDGLTPLEDLPIEQQTRIKNELDALPEEYLDVLRNYGGKEKFNLS
;
A
#
# COMPACT_ATOMS: atom_id res chain seq x y z
N MET A 1 -15.40 15.50 0.44
CA MET A 1 -14.48 14.75 1.32
C MET A 1 -13.11 14.80 0.69
N LYS A 2 -12.04 14.91 1.48
CA LYS A 2 -10.68 14.80 0.95
C LYS A 2 -10.46 13.30 0.73
N ALA A 3 -10.17 12.87 -0.49
CA ALA A 3 -9.81 11.49 -0.77
C ALA A 3 -8.57 11.15 0.07
N MET A 4 -8.64 10.06 0.84
CA MET A 4 -7.48 9.50 1.53
C MET A 4 -6.77 8.59 0.53
N TYR A 5 -5.45 8.68 0.51
CA TYR A 5 -4.61 7.91 -0.41
C TYR A 5 -3.63 7.08 0.39
N GLY A 6 -3.30 5.91 -0.14
CA GLY A 6 -2.25 5.05 0.35
C GLY A 6 -1.22 4.82 -0.76
N VAL A 7 0.03 4.62 -0.37
CA VAL A 7 1.11 4.26 -1.30
C VAL A 7 1.22 2.74 -1.35
N VAL A 8 1.21 2.18 -2.55
CA VAL A 8 1.38 0.74 -2.75
C VAL A 8 2.79 0.33 -2.36
N LEU A 9 2.92 -0.58 -1.41
CA LEU A 9 4.21 -1.05 -0.88
C LEU A 9 4.61 -2.41 -1.45
N LEU A 10 3.63 -3.25 -1.76
CA LEU A 10 3.83 -4.63 -2.19
C LEU A 10 2.61 -5.08 -3.00
N CYS A 11 2.83 -5.89 -4.03
CA CYS A 11 1.78 -6.66 -4.65
C CYS A 11 2.03 -8.14 -4.43
N THR A 12 0.99 -8.87 -4.00
CA THR A 12 1.09 -10.30 -3.69
C THR A 12 -0.26 -10.98 -3.87
N GLU A 13 -0.28 -12.17 -4.48
CA GLU A 13 -1.50 -12.94 -4.76
C GLU A 13 -2.62 -12.16 -5.51
N GLY A 14 -2.25 -11.21 -6.36
CA GLY A 14 -3.22 -10.36 -7.06
C GLY A 14 -3.91 -9.34 -6.14
N MET A 15 -3.31 -9.05 -4.99
CA MET A 15 -3.67 -7.97 -4.09
C MET A 15 -2.56 -6.93 -4.03
N ALA A 16 -2.93 -5.66 -4.09
CA ALA A 16 -2.05 -4.55 -3.78
C ALA A 16 -2.18 -4.24 -2.29
N ILE A 17 -1.05 -4.15 -1.60
CA ILE A 17 -0.95 -3.72 -0.22
C ILE A 17 -0.46 -2.27 -0.23
N CYS A 18 -1.24 -1.37 0.33
CA CYS A 18 -0.88 0.04 0.41
C CYS A 18 -0.93 0.56 1.86
N GLU A 19 -0.11 1.56 2.14
CA GLU A 19 0.01 2.20 3.44
C GLU A 19 -0.44 3.65 3.34
N ASP A 20 -1.29 4.11 4.25
CA ASP A 20 -1.73 5.49 4.30
C ASP A 20 -0.79 6.40 5.12
N ASP A 21 -1.14 7.69 5.20
CA ASP A 21 -0.37 8.69 5.95
C ASP A 21 -0.36 8.44 7.48
N TRP A 22 -1.17 7.52 7.99
CA TRP A 22 -1.24 7.12 9.40
C TRP A 22 -0.56 5.78 9.68
N GLU A 23 0.16 5.23 8.70
CA GLU A 23 0.83 3.92 8.78
C GLU A 23 -0.15 2.73 8.85
N ASP A 24 -1.42 2.94 8.50
CA ASP A 24 -2.40 1.86 8.41
C ASP A 24 -2.28 1.16 7.05
N LEU A 25 -2.35 -0.18 7.09
CA LEU A 25 -2.23 -1.04 5.91
C LEU A 25 -3.61 -1.40 5.34
N TRP A 26 -3.73 -1.25 4.04
CA TRP A 26 -4.95 -1.45 3.25
C TRP A 26 -4.68 -2.43 2.11
N CYS A 27 -5.71 -3.18 1.75
CA CYS A 27 -5.66 -4.23 0.73
C CYS A 27 -6.66 -3.92 -0.38
N ALA A 28 -6.17 -3.97 -1.62
CA ALA A 28 -6.98 -3.87 -2.82
C ALA A 28 -6.86 -5.16 -3.64
N GLU A 29 -7.97 -5.78 -4.02
CA GLU A 29 -7.98 -6.89 -4.99
C GLU A 29 -7.69 -6.33 -6.40
N MET A 30 -6.42 -6.04 -6.67
CA MET A 30 -5.95 -5.47 -7.92
C MET A 30 -4.73 -6.23 -8.43
N PRO A 31 -4.74 -6.72 -9.69
CA PRO A 31 -3.59 -7.40 -10.26
C PRO A 31 -2.39 -6.45 -10.39
N GLU A 32 -1.19 -6.99 -10.23
CA GLU A 32 0.09 -6.26 -10.37
C GLU A 32 0.27 -5.61 -11.74
N GLU A 33 -0.47 -6.07 -12.75
CA GLU A 33 -0.49 -5.46 -14.08
C GLU A 33 -1.17 -4.08 -14.12
N PHE A 34 -1.99 -3.76 -13.13
CA PHE A 34 -2.76 -2.51 -13.06
C PHE A 34 -2.25 -1.54 -11.99
N VAL A 35 -1.26 -1.94 -11.21
CA VAL A 35 -0.75 -1.19 -10.07
C VAL A 35 0.76 -1.31 -10.01
N THR A 36 1.46 -0.21 -9.71
CA THR A 36 2.91 -0.23 -9.52
C THR A 36 3.23 0.13 -8.07
N GLU A 37 4.23 -0.52 -7.49
CA GLU A 37 4.78 -0.15 -6.18
C GLU A 37 5.21 1.32 -6.21
N GLY A 38 4.81 2.07 -5.18
CA GLY A 38 4.99 3.52 -5.10
C GLY A 38 3.85 4.33 -5.73
N ASP A 39 2.85 3.72 -6.38
CA ASP A 39 1.67 4.46 -6.80
C ASP A 39 0.76 4.80 -5.61
N GLY A 40 0.25 6.03 -5.63
CA GLY A 40 -0.86 6.43 -4.78
C GLY A 40 -2.18 5.86 -5.28
N ILE A 41 -2.90 5.14 -4.43
CA ILE A 41 -4.25 4.62 -4.66
C ILE A 41 -5.22 5.24 -3.65
N GLU A 42 -6.45 5.51 -4.08
CA GLU A 42 -7.50 5.96 -3.17
C GLU A 42 -7.90 4.81 -2.24
N ILE A 43 -7.86 5.04 -0.92
CA ILE A 43 -8.17 4.00 0.07
C ILE A 43 -9.67 3.89 0.36
N ASP A 44 -10.48 4.80 -0.16
CA ASP A 44 -11.94 4.75 0.00
C ASP A 44 -12.50 3.51 -0.71
N GLY A 45 -13.02 2.55 0.07
CA GLY A 45 -13.51 1.27 -0.42
C GLY A 45 -12.49 0.13 -0.42
N LEU A 46 -11.25 0.35 0.05
CA LEU A 46 -10.29 -0.72 0.29
C LEU A 46 -10.58 -1.45 1.61
N THR A 47 -10.09 -2.68 1.71
CA THR A 47 -10.25 -3.51 2.91
C THR A 47 -9.05 -3.30 3.83
N PRO A 48 -9.25 -2.96 5.13
CA PRO A 48 -8.16 -2.91 6.09
C PRO A 48 -7.43 -4.26 6.16
N LEU A 49 -6.10 -4.25 6.32
CA LEU A 49 -5.34 -5.50 6.48
C LEU A 49 -5.85 -6.30 7.69
N GLU A 50 -6.25 -5.61 8.76
CA GLU A 50 -6.77 -6.24 9.98
C GLU A 50 -8.08 -7.03 9.78
N ASP A 51 -8.83 -6.73 8.72
CA ASP A 51 -10.08 -7.43 8.37
C ASP A 51 -9.82 -8.72 7.56
N LEU A 52 -8.60 -8.91 7.04
CA LEU A 52 -8.23 -10.15 6.35
C LEU A 52 -8.05 -11.32 7.34
N PRO A 53 -8.18 -12.57 6.90
CA PRO A 53 -7.80 -13.74 7.68
C PRO A 53 -6.38 -13.64 8.27
N ILE A 54 -6.21 -14.08 9.51
CA ILE A 54 -4.93 -14.02 10.25
C ILE A 54 -3.76 -14.66 9.47
N GLU A 55 -4.01 -15.72 8.71
CA GLU A 55 -2.99 -16.36 7.86
C GLU A 55 -2.48 -15.40 6.77
N GLN A 56 -3.39 -14.67 6.11
CA GLN A 56 -3.04 -13.68 5.10
C GLN A 56 -2.33 -12.48 5.74
N GLN A 57 -2.83 -11.98 6.87
CA GLN A 57 -2.18 -10.90 7.60
C GLN A 57 -0.73 -11.24 7.97
N THR A 58 -0.52 -12.43 8.54
CA THR A 58 0.81 -12.88 8.98
C THR A 58 1.76 -12.99 7.79
N ARG A 59 1.28 -13.54 6.66
CA ARG A 59 2.09 -13.67 5.47
C ARG A 59 2.45 -12.31 4.85
N ILE A 60 1.47 -11.42 4.69
CA ILE A 60 1.70 -10.06 4.16
C ILE A 60 2.69 -9.30 5.03
N LYS A 61 2.55 -9.38 6.35
CA LYS A 61 3.51 -8.76 7.29
C LYS A 61 4.92 -9.35 7.15
N ASN A 62 5.04 -10.67 7.05
CA ASN A 62 6.34 -11.31 6.83
C ASN A 62 6.98 -10.92 5.49
N GLU A 63 6.17 -10.76 4.43
CA GLU A 63 6.66 -10.30 3.13
C GLU A 63 7.12 -8.84 3.18
N LEU A 64 6.35 -7.97 3.85
CA LEU A 64 6.74 -6.58 4.11
C LEU A 64 8.01 -6.48 4.96
N ASP A 65 8.13 -7.28 6.03
CA ASP A 65 9.32 -7.35 6.89
C ASP A 65 10.55 -7.92 6.17
N ALA A 66 10.35 -8.66 5.08
CA ALA A 66 11.43 -9.16 4.23
C ALA A 66 11.94 -8.10 3.24
N LEU A 67 11.17 -7.04 3.00
CA LEU A 67 11.60 -5.92 2.16
C LEU A 67 12.58 -5.02 2.92
N PRO A 68 13.62 -4.49 2.27
CA PRO A 68 14.52 -3.53 2.91
C PRO A 68 13.76 -2.27 3.33
N GLU A 69 14.00 -1.79 4.56
CA GLU A 69 13.40 -0.55 5.05
C GLU A 69 13.71 0.65 4.12
N GLU A 70 14.93 0.73 3.59
CA GLU A 70 15.31 1.75 2.60
C GLU A 70 14.45 1.71 1.33
N TYR A 71 13.99 0.52 0.92
CA TYR A 71 13.12 0.37 -0.25
C TYR A 71 11.71 0.87 0.06
N LEU A 72 11.15 0.50 1.21
CA LEU A 72 9.86 1.01 1.68
C LEU A 72 9.87 2.53 1.85
N ASP A 73 10.95 3.08 2.40
CA ASP A 73 11.15 4.52 2.52
C ASP A 73 11.18 5.21 1.15
N VAL A 74 11.82 4.61 0.15
CA VAL A 74 11.80 5.12 -1.22
C VAL A 74 10.36 5.14 -1.74
N LEU A 75 9.59 4.06 -1.59
CA LEU A 75 8.20 4.00 -2.05
C LEU A 75 7.34 5.08 -1.40
N ARG A 76 7.40 5.20 -0.07
CA ARG A 76 6.69 6.24 0.72
C ARG A 76 7.03 7.65 0.24
N ASN A 77 8.30 7.90 -0.06
CA ASN A 77 8.76 9.22 -0.52
C ASN A 77 8.44 9.48 -2.00
N TYR A 78 8.54 8.49 -2.89
CA TYR A 78 8.22 8.62 -4.32
C TYR A 78 6.71 8.78 -4.55
N GLY A 79 5.90 7.95 -3.89
CA GLY A 79 4.44 7.97 -4.01
C GLY A 79 3.78 9.15 -3.32
N GLY A 80 4.33 9.58 -2.18
CA GLY A 80 3.72 10.60 -1.32
C GLY A 80 4.15 12.05 -1.56
N LYS A 81 5.35 12.33 -2.12
CA LYS A 81 5.86 13.73 -2.16
C LYS A 81 5.83 14.43 -3.51
N GLU A 82 5.83 13.72 -4.63
CA GLU A 82 5.76 14.37 -5.95
C GLU A 82 4.33 14.52 -6.49
N LYS A 83 3.38 13.64 -6.13
CA LYS A 83 1.99 13.75 -6.63
C LYS A 83 1.15 14.83 -5.92
N PHE A 84 1.53 15.27 -4.71
CA PHE A 84 0.79 16.29 -3.94
C PHE A 84 1.40 17.71 -4.00
N ASN A 85 2.46 17.92 -4.78
CA ASN A 85 2.98 19.26 -5.11
C ASN A 85 2.39 19.81 -6.44
N LEU A 86 1.12 19.54 -6.72
CA LEU A 86 0.36 20.23 -7.76
C LEU A 86 -0.63 21.21 -7.12
N SER A 87 -0.11 22.42 -6.89
CA SER A 87 -0.78 23.69 -6.53
C SER A 87 -1.21 23.92 -5.08
#